data_AF-A0AAQ0CQ41-F1
#
_entry.id   AF-A0AAQ0CQ41-F1
#
_cell.length_a   1.000
_cell.length_b   1.000
_cell.length_c   1.000
_cell.angle_alpha   90.00
_cell.angle_beta   90.00
_cell.angle_gamma   90.00
#
_symmetry.space_group_name_H-M   'P 1'
#
loop_
_entity.id
_entity.type
_entity.pdbx_description
1 polymer ?
#
loop_
_entity_poly.entity_id
_entity_poly.type
_entity_poly.pdbx_seq_one_letter_code
_entity_poly.pdbx_strand_id
1 'polypeptide(L)'
;MSALPIATNRYFDNHFERPGVKLLPNEFYTTAEDMVLMTVLGSCVAACLHDPYAGIGGMNHFMLPDDGADPGAAASESMRYGAYAMEVLINELIKAGGRRERFEAKVFGGAAVLAGMTTINIGDRNADFVRRYLALERIRITAEDLQGVHPRKVAFMPHSGRAMVKKLRLQVPGVTEREAALAREAERARRAHVELFAAKRPAAPQPARPRIELFGGRGAAPAGGGSAAAAAAARTATLSRKQEA
;
A
#
# COMPACT_ATOMS: atom_id res chain seq x y z
N MET A 1 -4.78 17.76 5.44
CA MET A 1 -5.75 16.79 4.92
C MET A 1 -5.28 16.41 3.53
N SER A 2 -4.80 15.17 3.32
CA SER A 2 -4.51 14.70 1.97
C SER A 2 -5.84 14.64 1.22
N ALA A 3 -5.95 15.30 0.06
CA ALA A 3 -7.10 15.13 -0.80
C ALA A 3 -7.24 13.64 -1.18
N LEU A 4 -8.47 13.14 -1.25
CA LEU A 4 -8.73 11.79 -1.76
C LEU A 4 -8.24 11.72 -3.21
N PRO A 5 -7.65 10.59 -3.65
CA PRO A 5 -7.09 10.46 -4.99
C PRO A 5 -8.19 10.21 -6.04
N ILE A 6 -9.07 11.19 -6.22
CA ILE A 6 -10.18 11.13 -7.18
C ILE A 6 -9.65 11.49 -8.57
N ALA A 7 -9.96 10.67 -9.58
CA ALA A 7 -9.58 10.94 -10.96
C ALA A 7 -10.27 12.21 -11.49
N THR A 8 -9.48 13.10 -12.11
CA THR A 8 -9.96 14.40 -12.62
C THR A 8 -9.94 14.51 -14.15
N ASN A 9 -9.35 13.53 -14.84
CA ASN A 9 -9.18 13.54 -16.30
C ASN A 9 -10.50 13.16 -17.00
N ARG A 10 -11.41 14.12 -17.07
CA ARG A 10 -12.70 14.01 -17.78
C ARG A 10 -12.56 14.33 -19.26
N TYR A 11 -13.29 13.61 -20.10
CA TYR A 11 -13.33 13.82 -21.54
C TYR A 11 -14.64 13.29 -22.12
N PHE A 12 -14.89 13.49 -23.42
CA PHE A 12 -16.00 12.85 -24.13
C PHE A 12 -15.46 11.66 -24.94
N ASP A 13 -16.01 10.47 -24.73
CA ASP A 13 -15.59 9.26 -25.43
C ASP A 13 -16.44 9.06 -26.69
N ASN A 14 -15.83 9.29 -27.86
CA ASN A 14 -16.51 9.18 -29.15
C ASN A 14 -16.90 7.74 -29.52
N HIS A 15 -16.29 6.71 -28.90
CA HIS A 15 -16.64 5.32 -29.20
C HIS A 15 -17.90 4.89 -28.45
N PHE A 16 -18.05 5.36 -27.21
CA PHE A 16 -19.22 5.09 -26.37
C PHE A 16 -20.28 6.20 -26.44
N GLU A 17 -19.99 7.30 -27.14
CA GLU A 17 -20.85 8.49 -27.30
C GLU A 17 -21.33 9.07 -25.97
N ARG A 18 -20.43 9.11 -24.97
CA ARG A 18 -20.74 9.44 -23.58
C ARG A 18 -19.60 10.21 -22.92
N PRO A 19 -19.87 10.95 -21.82
CA PRO A 19 -18.82 11.43 -20.94
C PRO A 19 -17.96 10.27 -20.44
N GLY A 20 -16.68 10.53 -20.19
CA GLY A 20 -15.77 9.54 -19.66
C GLY A 20 -14.69 10.13 -18.76
N VAL A 21 -14.10 9.26 -17.95
CA VAL A 21 -13.01 9.60 -17.03
C VAL A 21 -11.87 8.62 -17.24
N LYS A 22 -10.65 9.14 -17.46
CA LYS A 22 -9.44 8.32 -17.49
C LYS A 22 -8.86 8.22 -16.09
N LEU A 23 -8.76 7.00 -15.58
CA LEU A 23 -8.10 6.74 -14.31
C LEU A 23 -6.63 6.48 -14.54
N LEU A 24 -5.80 7.23 -13.83
CA LEU A 24 -4.38 6.99 -13.67
C LEU A 24 -4.15 6.06 -12.45
N PRO A 25 -2.97 5.45 -12.34
CA PRO A 25 -2.59 4.69 -11.17
C PRO A 25 -2.78 5.49 -9.88
N ASN A 26 -3.23 4.77 -8.86
CA ASN A 26 -3.56 5.25 -7.51
C ASN A 26 -4.78 6.17 -7.47
N GLU A 27 -5.49 6.35 -8.58
CA GLU A 27 -6.76 7.06 -8.60
C GLU A 27 -7.96 6.11 -8.51
N PHE A 28 -9.08 6.65 -8.05
CA PHE A 28 -10.38 6.02 -8.15
C PHE A 28 -11.43 7.01 -8.64
N TYR A 29 -12.58 6.49 -9.05
CA TYR A 29 -13.71 7.32 -9.42
C TYR A 29 -15.02 6.56 -9.17
N THR A 30 -16.01 7.23 -8.59
CA THR A 30 -17.37 6.71 -8.34
C THR A 30 -18.39 7.63 -9.02
N THR A 31 -19.48 7.06 -9.51
CA THR A 31 -20.53 7.82 -10.17
C THR A 31 -21.83 7.03 -10.27
N ALA A 32 -22.94 7.76 -10.32
CA ALA A 32 -24.26 7.27 -10.73
C ALA A 32 -24.60 7.68 -12.18
N GLU A 33 -23.79 8.56 -12.77
CA GLU A 33 -24.02 9.08 -14.11
C GLU A 33 -23.76 8.03 -15.19
N ASP A 34 -24.44 8.22 -16.31
CA ASP A 34 -24.32 7.36 -17.47
C ASP A 34 -23.04 7.69 -18.26
N MET A 35 -21.88 7.26 -17.74
CA MET A 35 -20.55 7.53 -18.30
C MET A 35 -19.64 6.30 -18.41
N VAL A 36 -18.46 6.47 -19.00
CA VAL A 36 -17.43 5.42 -19.11
C VAL A 36 -16.18 5.76 -18.28
N LEU A 37 -15.75 4.82 -17.43
CA LEU A 37 -14.47 4.88 -16.74
C LEU A 37 -13.44 4.06 -17.51
N MET A 38 -12.30 4.66 -17.80
CA MET A 38 -11.30 4.09 -18.70
C MET A 38 -9.94 4.02 -18.06
N THR A 39 -9.24 2.91 -18.25
CA THR A 39 -7.84 2.82 -17.84
C THR A 39 -7.04 1.82 -18.68
N VAL A 40 -5.72 1.89 -18.57
CA VAL A 40 -4.77 0.95 -19.21
C VAL A 40 -3.96 0.30 -18.11
N LEU A 41 -3.94 -1.03 -18.10
CA LEU A 41 -3.34 -1.85 -17.06
C LEU A 41 -2.27 -2.74 -17.70
N GLY A 42 -1.07 -2.79 -17.14
CA GLY A 42 -0.23 -3.98 -17.22
C GLY A 42 -0.21 -4.66 -15.85
N SER A 43 0.85 -4.53 -15.05
CA SER A 43 0.97 -5.18 -13.74
C SER A 43 -0.02 -4.66 -12.68
N CYS A 44 -0.52 -3.42 -12.81
CA CYS A 44 -1.59 -2.89 -11.97
C CYS A 44 -2.89 -3.70 -12.09
N VAL A 45 -3.76 -3.56 -11.11
CA VAL A 45 -5.13 -4.10 -11.14
C VAL A 45 -6.16 -2.99 -10.98
N ALA A 46 -7.26 -3.11 -11.71
CA ALA A 46 -8.46 -2.31 -11.50
C ALA A 46 -9.58 -3.19 -10.95
N ALA A 47 -10.21 -2.74 -9.87
CA ALA A 47 -11.48 -3.27 -9.40
C ALA A 47 -12.61 -2.32 -9.82
N CYS A 48 -13.59 -2.87 -10.52
CA CYS A 48 -14.83 -2.20 -10.89
C CYS A 48 -15.94 -2.73 -9.98
N LEU A 49 -16.55 -1.86 -9.18
CA LEU A 49 -17.65 -2.19 -8.30
C LEU A 49 -18.94 -1.57 -8.82
N HIS A 50 -20.05 -2.31 -8.68
CA HIS A 50 -21.36 -1.90 -9.16
C HIS A 50 -22.46 -2.35 -8.19
N ASP A 51 -23.40 -1.46 -7.88
CA ASP A 51 -24.70 -1.83 -7.28
C ASP A 51 -25.78 -1.79 -8.39
N PRO A 52 -26.29 -2.95 -8.84
CA PRO A 52 -27.26 -3.02 -9.93
C PRO A 52 -28.63 -2.44 -9.58
N TYR A 53 -28.94 -2.28 -8.30
CA TYR A 53 -30.22 -1.73 -7.87
C TYR A 53 -30.17 -0.21 -7.74
N ALA A 54 -29.05 0.32 -7.24
CA ALA A 54 -28.86 1.76 -7.12
C ALA A 54 -28.40 2.41 -8.45
N GLY A 55 -27.93 1.62 -9.41
CA GLY A 55 -27.42 2.13 -10.69
C GLY A 55 -26.14 2.96 -10.52
N ILE A 56 -25.36 2.65 -9.48
CA ILE A 56 -24.11 3.32 -9.17
C ILE A 56 -22.95 2.35 -9.31
N GLY A 57 -21.77 2.90 -9.57
CA GLY A 57 -20.57 2.11 -9.58
C GLY A 57 -19.31 2.97 -9.57
N GLY A 58 -18.17 2.30 -9.55
CA GLY A 58 -16.89 2.96 -9.58
C GLY A 58 -15.78 2.02 -9.97
N MET A 59 -14.64 2.61 -10.26
CA MET A 59 -13.43 1.90 -10.61
C MET A 59 -12.27 2.48 -9.82
N ASN A 60 -11.35 1.63 -9.38
CA ASN A 60 -10.03 2.07 -8.94
C ASN A 60 -8.95 1.56 -9.91
N HIS A 61 -7.74 2.08 -9.76
CA HIS A 61 -6.55 1.57 -10.41
C HIS A 61 -5.44 1.56 -9.37
N PHE A 62 -5.09 0.39 -8.83
CA PHE A 62 -4.05 0.30 -7.81
C PHE A 62 -2.87 -0.56 -8.26
N MET A 63 -1.72 -0.28 -7.65
CA MET A 63 -0.52 -1.10 -7.73
C MET A 63 0.01 -1.28 -6.31
N LEU A 64 0.28 -2.52 -5.89
CA LEU A 64 0.93 -2.76 -4.61
C LEU A 64 2.43 -2.38 -4.69
N PRO A 65 3.03 -1.83 -3.63
CA PRO A 65 4.47 -1.70 -3.56
C PRO A 65 5.17 -3.06 -3.61
N ASP A 66 6.45 -3.06 -3.98
CA ASP A 66 7.26 -4.26 -3.92
C ASP A 66 7.52 -4.64 -2.45
N ASP A 67 7.42 -5.92 -2.12
CA ASP A 67 7.62 -6.41 -0.75
C ASP A 67 9.12 -6.47 -0.37
N GLY A 68 10.04 -6.20 -1.29
CA GLY A 68 11.47 -6.30 -1.01
C GLY A 68 11.88 -7.68 -0.49
N ALA A 69 13.05 -7.78 0.14
CA ALA A 69 13.63 -9.05 0.58
C ALA A 69 13.19 -9.51 1.99
N ASP A 70 12.42 -8.70 2.73
CA ASP A 70 11.92 -9.07 4.06
C ASP A 70 10.40 -9.32 4.02
N PRO A 71 9.99 -10.58 3.82
CA PRO A 71 8.61 -10.94 3.49
C PRO A 71 7.59 -10.70 4.63
N GLY A 72 8.03 -10.54 5.89
CA GLY A 72 7.12 -10.43 7.04
C GLY A 72 6.48 -9.05 7.21
N ALA A 73 7.29 -8.00 7.25
CA ALA A 73 6.81 -6.62 7.48
C ALA A 73 6.31 -5.95 6.19
N ALA A 74 6.93 -6.29 5.04
CA ALA A 74 6.62 -5.64 3.78
C ALA A 74 5.30 -6.13 3.16
N ALA A 75 4.98 -7.41 3.29
CA ALA A 75 3.68 -7.95 2.89
C ALA A 75 2.52 -7.22 3.60
N SER A 76 2.71 -6.85 4.87
CA SER A 76 1.71 -6.10 5.64
C SER A 76 1.47 -4.68 5.11
N GLU A 77 2.52 -3.95 4.71
CA GLU A 77 2.38 -2.61 4.13
C GLU A 77 1.74 -2.62 2.75
N SER A 78 2.16 -3.55 1.88
CA SER A 78 1.53 -3.70 0.56
C SER A 78 0.04 -4.01 0.70
N MET A 79 -0.30 -4.96 1.58
CA MET A 79 -1.70 -5.26 1.87
C MET A 79 -2.48 -4.04 2.38
N ARG A 80 -1.89 -3.20 3.25
CA ARG A 80 -2.52 -1.95 3.70
C ARG A 80 -2.79 -0.99 2.56
N TYR A 81 -1.86 -0.84 1.63
CA TYR A 81 -2.03 0.03 0.48
C TYR A 81 -3.19 -0.41 -0.42
N GLY A 82 -3.20 -1.69 -0.80
CA GLY A 82 -4.29 -2.24 -1.59
C GLY A 82 -5.64 -2.17 -0.85
N ALA A 83 -5.63 -2.44 0.46
CA ALA A 83 -6.83 -2.37 1.29
C ALA A 83 -7.38 -0.95 1.31
N TYR A 84 -6.54 0.06 1.50
CA TYR A 84 -6.94 1.47 1.43
C TYR A 84 -7.60 1.82 0.10
N ALA A 85 -7.00 1.42 -1.03
CA ALA A 85 -7.55 1.70 -2.37
C ALA A 85 -8.93 1.06 -2.60
N MET A 86 -9.17 -0.12 -2.02
CA MET A 86 -10.47 -0.80 -2.08
C MET A 86 -11.48 -0.21 -1.10
N GLU A 87 -11.07 0.08 0.13
CA GLU A 87 -11.93 0.67 1.17
C GLU A 87 -12.44 2.04 0.76
N VAL A 88 -11.58 2.89 0.19
CA VAL A 88 -11.97 4.21 -0.32
C VAL A 88 -13.04 4.05 -1.39
N LEU A 89 -12.85 3.16 -2.36
CA LEU A 89 -13.84 2.91 -3.41
C LEU A 89 -15.19 2.43 -2.84
N ILE A 90 -15.17 1.44 -1.95
CA ILE A 90 -16.37 0.88 -1.31
C ILE A 90 -17.11 1.97 -0.52
N ASN A 91 -16.39 2.73 0.29
CA ASN A 91 -16.99 3.75 1.15
C ASN A 91 -17.60 4.89 0.33
N GLU A 92 -16.96 5.32 -0.76
CA GLU A 92 -17.53 6.35 -1.64
C GLU A 92 -18.77 5.85 -2.40
N LEU A 93 -18.85 4.56 -2.73
CA LEU A 93 -20.08 3.97 -3.28
C LEU A 93 -21.21 3.91 -2.24
N ILE A 94 -20.88 3.55 -1.00
CA ILE A 94 -21.86 3.55 0.09
C ILE A 94 -22.39 4.97 0.33
N LYS A 95 -21.51 5.98 0.36
CA LYS A 95 -21.89 7.40 0.47
C LYS A 95 -22.77 7.86 -0.69
N ALA A 96 -22.56 7.33 -1.89
CA ALA A 96 -23.40 7.58 -3.05
C ALA A 96 -24.73 6.81 -3.05
N GLY A 97 -25.06 6.08 -1.97
CA GLY A 97 -26.34 5.37 -1.79
C GLY A 97 -26.28 3.86 -2.09
N GLY A 98 -25.09 3.31 -2.35
CA GLY A 98 -24.89 1.89 -2.59
C GLY A 98 -24.99 1.05 -1.33
N ARG A 99 -25.41 -0.21 -1.49
CA ARG A 99 -25.42 -1.19 -0.40
C ARG A 99 -24.34 -2.24 -0.64
N ARG A 100 -23.44 -2.40 0.33
CA ARG A 100 -22.27 -3.30 0.23
C ARG A 100 -22.65 -4.72 -0.16
N GLU A 101 -23.72 -5.23 0.43
CA GLU A 101 -24.27 -6.57 0.18
C GLU A 101 -24.82 -6.78 -1.24
N ARG A 102 -25.02 -5.70 -2.01
CA ARG A 102 -25.45 -5.73 -3.41
C ARG A 102 -24.31 -5.54 -4.39
N PHE A 103 -23.11 -5.21 -3.90
CA PHE A 103 -21.99 -4.92 -4.78
C PHE A 103 -21.57 -6.18 -5.55
N GLU A 104 -21.37 -5.98 -6.84
CA GLU A 104 -20.75 -6.93 -7.75
C GLU A 104 -19.42 -6.36 -8.21
N ALA A 105 -18.41 -7.22 -8.27
CA ALA A 105 -17.06 -6.85 -8.68
C ALA A 105 -16.73 -7.41 -10.06
N LYS A 106 -15.99 -6.62 -10.85
CA LYS A 106 -15.24 -7.09 -12.02
C LYS A 106 -13.81 -6.63 -11.90
N VAL A 107 -12.86 -7.52 -12.14
CA VAL A 107 -11.43 -7.25 -11.89
C VAL A 107 -10.57 -7.54 -13.11
N PHE A 108 -9.64 -6.63 -13.39
CA PHE A 108 -8.84 -6.67 -14.61
C PHE A 108 -7.40 -6.25 -14.34
N GLY A 109 -6.45 -6.74 -15.13
CA GLY A 109 -5.03 -6.33 -15.06
C GLY A 109 -4.10 -7.42 -14.54
N GLY A 110 -3.03 -7.06 -13.84
CA GLY A 110 -2.05 -8.02 -13.31
C GLY A 110 -1.15 -8.65 -14.36
N ALA A 111 -1.00 -8.03 -15.53
CA ALA A 111 -0.18 -8.57 -16.61
C ALA A 111 1.33 -8.45 -16.33
N ALA A 112 2.10 -9.47 -16.73
CA ALA A 112 3.56 -9.45 -16.75
C ALA A 112 4.05 -8.79 -18.06
N VAL A 113 4.15 -7.46 -18.07
CA VAL A 113 4.51 -6.66 -19.27
C VAL A 113 6.00 -6.41 -19.46
N LEU A 114 6.83 -6.67 -18.44
CA LEU A 114 8.29 -6.59 -18.53
C LEU A 114 8.89 -7.99 -18.50
N ALA A 115 9.79 -8.28 -19.44
CA ALA A 115 10.63 -9.48 -19.38
C ALA A 115 11.70 -9.27 -18.30
N GLY A 116 11.39 -9.67 -17.07
CA GLY A 116 12.29 -9.61 -15.92
C GLY A 116 11.60 -10.11 -14.64
N MET A 117 12.35 -10.81 -13.78
CA MET A 117 11.84 -11.51 -12.60
C MET A 117 11.03 -10.64 -11.62
N THR A 118 11.27 -9.32 -11.58
CA THR A 118 10.63 -8.40 -10.63
C THR A 118 9.19 -8.05 -10.99
N THR A 119 8.84 -7.89 -12.27
CA THR A 119 7.46 -7.52 -12.66
C THR A 119 6.50 -8.71 -12.76
N ILE A 120 7.02 -9.92 -13.01
CA ILE A 120 6.24 -11.16 -13.00
C ILE A 120 5.60 -11.33 -11.61
N ASN A 121 6.35 -11.06 -10.53
CA ASN A 121 5.84 -11.18 -9.17
C ASN A 121 4.83 -10.08 -8.79
N ILE A 122 4.88 -8.88 -9.37
CA ILE A 122 3.97 -7.77 -9.00
C ILE A 122 2.56 -8.02 -9.52
N GLY A 123 2.43 -8.42 -10.79
CA GLY A 123 1.13 -8.68 -11.41
C GLY A 123 0.34 -9.77 -10.68
N ASP A 124 1.02 -10.88 -10.37
CA ASP A 124 0.44 -12.00 -9.62
C ASP A 124 0.05 -11.60 -8.19
N ARG A 125 0.90 -10.87 -7.47
CA ARG A 125 0.59 -10.34 -6.13
C ARG A 125 -0.64 -9.43 -6.14
N ASN A 126 -0.75 -8.55 -7.13
CA ASN A 126 -1.90 -7.64 -7.25
C ASN A 126 -3.19 -8.43 -7.52
N ALA A 127 -3.14 -9.44 -8.39
CA ALA A 127 -4.27 -10.32 -8.70
C ALA A 127 -4.71 -11.15 -7.48
N ASP A 128 -3.76 -11.74 -6.76
CA ASP A 128 -4.04 -12.54 -5.56
C ASP A 128 -4.57 -11.67 -4.42
N PHE A 129 -4.06 -10.44 -4.28
CA PHE A 129 -4.58 -9.48 -3.34
C PHE A 129 -6.04 -9.15 -3.62
N VAL A 130 -6.41 -8.77 -4.86
CA VAL A 130 -7.78 -8.34 -5.15
C VAL A 130 -8.78 -9.47 -4.93
N ARG A 131 -8.43 -10.70 -5.31
CA ARG A 131 -9.27 -11.88 -5.11
C ARG A 131 -9.50 -12.15 -3.63
N ARG A 132 -8.44 -12.16 -2.82
CA ARG A 132 -8.54 -12.37 -1.37
C ARG A 132 -9.32 -11.27 -0.68
N TYR A 133 -9.07 -10.02 -1.04
CA TYR A 133 -9.76 -8.87 -0.46
C TYR A 133 -11.27 -8.95 -0.74
N LEU A 134 -11.67 -9.17 -1.99
CA LEU A 134 -13.09 -9.28 -2.36
C LEU A 134 -13.77 -10.49 -1.70
N ALA A 135 -13.07 -11.61 -1.55
CA ALA A 135 -13.58 -12.77 -0.84
C ALA A 135 -13.81 -12.49 0.66
N LEU A 136 -12.87 -11.82 1.33
CA LEU A 136 -13.02 -11.39 2.73
C LEU A 136 -14.21 -10.43 2.90
N GLU A 137 -14.39 -9.53 1.93
CA GLU A 137 -15.47 -8.56 1.89
C GLU A 137 -16.82 -9.15 1.43
N ARG A 138 -16.84 -10.43 1.06
CA ARG A 138 -18.03 -11.14 0.54
C ARG A 138 -18.65 -10.46 -0.69
N ILE A 139 -17.82 -9.78 -1.49
CA ILE A 139 -18.23 -9.17 -2.76
C ILE A 139 -17.95 -10.19 -3.87
N ARG A 140 -18.99 -10.63 -4.57
CA ARG A 140 -18.82 -11.62 -5.67
C ARG A 140 -18.13 -10.99 -6.86
N ILE A 141 -17.14 -11.70 -7.40
CA ILE A 141 -16.54 -11.41 -8.70
C ILE A 141 -17.44 -12.00 -9.79
N THR A 142 -18.05 -11.16 -10.62
CA THR A 142 -18.91 -11.59 -11.73
C THR A 142 -18.16 -11.73 -13.05
N ALA A 143 -16.99 -11.11 -13.18
CA ALA A 143 -16.08 -11.30 -14.29
C ALA A 143 -14.63 -10.95 -13.89
N GLU A 144 -13.66 -11.69 -14.43
CA GLU A 144 -12.25 -11.35 -14.31
C GLU A 144 -11.45 -11.62 -15.60
N ASP A 145 -10.49 -10.75 -15.89
CA ASP A 145 -9.38 -11.00 -16.85
C ASP A 145 -8.10 -10.48 -16.18
N LEU A 146 -7.53 -11.34 -15.33
CA LEU A 146 -6.32 -11.10 -14.55
C LEU A 146 -5.13 -11.89 -15.12
N GLN A 147 -3.91 -11.45 -14.81
CA GLN A 147 -2.66 -12.14 -15.15
C GLN A 147 -2.42 -12.28 -16.67
N GLY A 148 -1.35 -12.95 -17.08
CA GLY A 148 -0.95 -13.12 -18.49
C GLY A 148 0.02 -12.05 -18.99
N VAL A 149 0.39 -12.10 -20.26
CA VAL A 149 1.55 -11.34 -20.79
C VAL A 149 1.18 -10.02 -21.48
N HIS A 150 -0.11 -9.73 -21.65
CA HIS A 150 -0.56 -8.57 -22.41
C HIS A 150 -1.14 -7.48 -21.50
N PRO A 151 -0.72 -6.22 -21.66
CA PRO A 151 -1.44 -5.11 -21.07
C PRO A 151 -2.85 -5.05 -21.67
N ARG A 152 -3.78 -4.44 -20.94
CA ARG A 152 -5.17 -4.37 -21.36
C ARG A 152 -5.77 -3.00 -21.08
N LYS A 153 -6.52 -2.51 -22.07
CA LYS A 153 -7.36 -1.32 -21.93
C LYS A 153 -8.72 -1.79 -21.40
N VAL A 154 -9.18 -1.17 -20.33
CA VAL A 154 -10.47 -1.47 -19.69
C VAL A 154 -11.39 -0.28 -19.85
N ALA A 155 -12.62 -0.59 -20.24
CA ALA A 155 -13.75 0.33 -20.28
C ALA A 155 -14.85 -0.20 -19.36
N PHE A 156 -15.23 0.57 -18.37
CA PHE A 156 -16.27 0.21 -17.41
C PHE A 156 -17.40 1.23 -17.46
N MET A 157 -18.64 0.76 -17.55
CA MET A 157 -19.86 1.59 -17.52
C MET A 157 -20.52 1.41 -16.15
N PRO A 158 -20.28 2.31 -15.18
CA PRO A 158 -20.68 2.11 -13.79
C PRO A 158 -22.19 1.98 -13.59
N HIS A 159 -22.97 2.68 -14.41
CA HIS A 159 -24.42 2.65 -14.33
C HIS A 159 -25.02 1.28 -14.65
N SER A 160 -24.42 0.52 -15.58
CA SER A 160 -24.92 -0.80 -16.03
C SER A 160 -24.08 -1.98 -15.55
N GLY A 161 -22.95 -1.71 -14.90
CA GLY A 161 -21.95 -2.71 -14.54
C GLY A 161 -21.24 -3.36 -15.74
N ARG A 162 -21.48 -2.94 -16.99
CA ARG A 162 -20.84 -3.52 -18.18
C ARG A 162 -19.36 -3.15 -18.22
N ALA A 163 -18.54 -4.11 -18.64
CA ALA A 163 -17.11 -3.90 -18.83
C ALA A 163 -16.68 -4.44 -20.19
N MET A 164 -15.74 -3.76 -20.83
CA MET A 164 -15.08 -4.20 -22.06
C MET A 164 -13.58 -4.17 -21.86
N VAL A 165 -12.91 -5.22 -22.32
CA VAL A 165 -11.47 -5.38 -22.18
C VAL A 165 -10.87 -5.59 -23.56
N LYS A 166 -9.84 -4.81 -23.87
CA LYS A 166 -9.04 -4.98 -25.08
C LYS A 166 -7.59 -5.27 -24.70
N LYS A 167 -7.13 -6.50 -24.96
CA LYS A 167 -5.72 -6.86 -24.85
C LYS A 167 -4.92 -6.07 -25.88
N LEU A 168 -3.85 -5.46 -25.44
CA LEU A 168 -2.97 -4.62 -26.24
C LEU A 168 -1.73 -5.42 -26.63
N ARG A 169 -1.12 -5.09 -27.76
CA ARG A 169 0.16 -5.70 -28.16
C ARG A 169 1.25 -5.22 -27.20
N LEU A 170 2.23 -6.06 -26.89
CA LEU A 170 3.30 -5.80 -25.91
C LEU A 170 4.05 -4.47 -26.12
N GLN A 171 4.08 -3.93 -27.34
CA GLN A 171 4.74 -2.67 -27.68
C GLN A 171 3.81 -1.45 -27.60
N VAL A 172 2.96 -1.33 -26.58
CA VAL A 172 2.29 -0.03 -26.34
C VAL A 172 3.34 0.94 -25.82
N PRO A 173 3.67 2.03 -26.55
CA PRO A 173 4.67 2.99 -26.09
C PRO A 173 4.29 3.55 -24.72
N GLY A 174 5.26 3.61 -23.80
CA GLY A 174 5.11 4.21 -22.49
C GLY A 174 4.47 3.33 -21.40
N VAL A 175 3.86 2.18 -21.69
CA VAL A 175 3.31 1.30 -20.61
C VAL A 175 4.44 0.77 -19.72
N THR A 176 5.48 0.22 -20.33
CA THR A 176 6.67 -0.30 -19.63
C THR A 176 7.38 0.78 -18.80
N GLU A 177 7.60 1.97 -19.38
CA GLU A 177 8.25 3.10 -18.70
C GLU A 177 7.41 3.61 -17.53
N ARG A 178 6.09 3.71 -17.74
CA ARG A 178 5.14 4.12 -16.71
C ARG A 178 5.12 3.12 -15.56
N GLU A 179 5.10 1.83 -15.84
CA GLU A 179 5.16 0.82 -14.78
C GLU A 179 6.44 0.87 -13.98
N ALA A 180 7.59 1.02 -14.64
CA ALA A 180 8.85 1.20 -13.93
C ALA A 180 8.84 2.47 -13.06
N ALA A 181 8.21 3.56 -13.52
CA ALA A 181 8.05 4.78 -12.73
C ALA A 181 7.13 4.59 -11.51
N LEU A 182 6.01 3.90 -11.70
CA LEU A 182 5.05 3.58 -10.65
C LEU A 182 5.63 2.66 -9.58
N ALA A 183 6.34 1.61 -9.99
CA ALA A 183 7.00 0.70 -9.05
C ALA A 183 8.01 1.46 -8.18
N ARG A 184 8.79 2.38 -8.78
CA ARG A 184 9.70 3.26 -8.03
C ARG A 184 8.96 4.22 -7.09
N GLU A 185 7.80 4.73 -7.51
CA GLU A 185 7.00 5.64 -6.70
C GLU A 185 6.33 4.93 -5.52
N ALA A 186 5.76 3.75 -5.75
CA ALA A 186 5.18 2.90 -4.71
C ALA A 186 6.26 2.52 -3.67
N GLU A 187 7.48 2.20 -4.13
CA GLU A 187 8.61 1.94 -3.23
C GLU A 187 9.04 3.20 -2.44
N ARG A 188 9.04 4.39 -3.06
CA ARG A 188 9.30 5.65 -2.32
C ARG A 188 8.21 5.94 -1.28
N ALA A 189 6.94 5.75 -1.64
CA ALA A 189 5.82 5.94 -0.72
C ALA A 189 5.91 4.99 0.48
N ARG A 190 6.30 3.73 0.23
CA ARG A 190 6.60 2.75 1.28
C ARG A 190 7.71 3.24 2.21
N ARG A 191 8.85 3.69 1.66
CA ARG A 191 9.98 4.19 2.45
C ARG A 191 9.62 5.42 3.29
N ALA A 192 8.93 6.40 2.71
CA ALA A 192 8.47 7.59 3.43
C ALA A 192 7.51 7.23 4.58
N HIS A 193 6.64 6.24 4.38
CA HIS A 193 5.79 5.73 5.45
C HIS A 193 6.61 5.07 6.57
N VAL A 194 7.55 4.19 6.24
CA VAL A 194 8.43 3.53 7.23
C VAL A 194 9.22 4.56 8.04
N GLU A 195 9.77 5.60 7.41
CA GLU A 195 10.50 6.67 8.11
C GLU A 195 9.60 7.46 9.07
N LEU A 196 8.34 7.71 8.71
CA LEU A 196 7.38 8.40 9.57
C LEU A 196 7.06 7.60 10.84
N PHE A 197 7.00 6.26 10.75
CA PHE A 197 6.78 5.38 11.90
C PHE A 197 8.06 5.08 12.70
N ALA A 198 9.23 5.12 12.04
CA ALA A 198 10.54 4.93 12.69
C ALA A 198 11.07 6.20 13.38
N ALA A 199 10.55 7.38 13.02
CA ALA A 199 10.85 8.63 13.71
C ALA A 199 10.36 8.52 15.17
N LYS A 200 11.34 8.34 16.07
CA LYS A 200 11.17 8.25 17.53
C LYS A 200 10.15 9.29 18.01
N ARG A 201 9.02 8.85 18.57
CA ARG A 201 8.13 9.73 19.36
C ARG A 201 9.03 10.49 20.35
N PRO A 202 8.96 11.85 20.41
CA PRO A 202 9.66 12.55 21.47
C PRO A 202 9.19 11.95 22.80
N ALA A 203 10.15 11.58 23.64
CA ALA A 203 9.85 10.98 24.93
C ALA A 203 8.92 11.93 25.70
N ALA A 204 7.71 11.47 26.02
CA ALA A 204 6.83 12.21 26.90
C ALA A 204 7.57 12.42 28.24
N PRO A 205 7.54 13.64 28.83
CA PRO A 205 8.15 13.87 30.13
C PRO A 205 7.52 12.91 31.14
N GLN A 206 8.34 12.07 31.76
CA GLN A 206 7.87 11.13 32.76
C GLN A 206 7.35 11.91 33.97
N PRO A 207 6.10 11.70 34.42
CA PRO A 207 5.63 12.32 35.65
C PRO A 207 6.46 11.76 36.82
N ALA A 208 6.98 12.66 37.65
CA ALA A 208 7.74 12.31 38.84
C ALA A 208 6.92 11.38 39.74
N ARG A 209 7.52 10.23 40.13
CA ARG A 209 6.89 9.30 41.07
C ARG A 209 6.62 10.02 42.40
N PRO A 210 5.40 9.96 42.96
CA PRO A 210 5.15 10.50 44.29
C PRO A 210 5.91 9.67 45.33
N ARG A 211 6.75 10.34 46.12
CA ARG A 211 7.42 9.76 47.30
C ARG A 211 6.36 9.52 48.37
N ILE A 212 6.14 8.26 48.73
CA ILE A 212 5.40 7.89 49.94
C ILE A 212 6.41 7.86 51.09
N GLU A 213 6.36 8.85 51.97
CA GLU A 213 7.13 8.86 53.22
C GLU A 213 6.34 8.09 54.29
N LEU A 214 6.89 6.96 54.73
CA LEU A 214 6.36 6.17 55.84
C LEU A 214 6.94 6.72 57.16
N PHE A 215 6.05 7.10 58.08
CA PHE A 215 6.37 7.55 59.43
C PHE A 215 6.81 6.39 60.34
N GLY A 216 7.91 6.58 61.09
CA GLY A 216 8.11 5.95 62.40
C GLY A 216 9.31 4.99 62.54
N GLY A 217 10.35 5.44 63.24
CA GLY A 217 11.43 4.58 63.75
C GLY A 217 12.68 5.36 64.15
N ARG A 218 12.75 5.83 65.40
CA ARG A 218 13.89 6.56 65.98
C ARG A 218 15.07 5.62 66.27
N GLY A 219 16.30 6.13 66.08
CA GLY A 219 17.33 6.04 67.14
C GLY A 219 18.71 5.47 66.79
N ALA A 220 19.71 6.35 66.90
CA ALA A 220 21.10 6.15 67.34
C ALA A 220 22.20 5.78 66.30
N ALA A 221 23.23 6.64 66.30
CA ALA A 221 24.55 6.54 65.66
C ALA A 221 25.61 6.13 66.73
N PRO A 222 26.93 6.28 66.50
CA PRO A 222 27.84 5.65 65.52
C PRO A 222 29.05 4.96 66.21
N ALA A 223 29.87 4.17 65.50
CA ALA A 223 31.32 4.06 65.72
C ALA A 223 32.03 3.06 64.77
N GLY A 224 33.19 3.47 64.25
CA GLY A 224 34.40 2.66 64.37
C GLY A 224 35.05 2.05 63.11
N GLY A 225 36.19 2.63 62.70
CA GLY A 225 37.35 1.96 62.08
C GLY A 225 37.23 1.64 60.58
N GLY A 226 38.20 1.94 59.70
CA GLY A 226 39.61 2.25 59.85
C GLY A 226 40.39 1.50 58.76
N SER A 227 41.45 2.13 58.23
CA SER A 227 42.43 1.63 57.23
C SER A 227 42.01 1.88 55.76
N ALA A 228 42.48 2.91 55.04
CA ALA A 228 43.87 3.28 54.69
C ALA A 228 44.61 2.12 53.99
N ALA A 229 45.43 2.30 52.96
CA ALA A 229 45.74 3.38 52.03
C ALA A 229 46.74 2.76 51.03
N ALA A 230 46.84 3.35 49.83
CA ALA A 230 48.08 3.47 49.06
C ALA A 230 48.69 2.17 48.48
N ALA A 231 49.44 2.17 47.39
CA ALA A 231 49.66 3.10 46.29
C ALA A 231 50.57 2.37 45.29
N ALA A 232 50.63 2.96 44.10
CA ALA A 232 51.83 3.08 43.28
C ALA A 232 52.38 1.85 42.54
N ALA A 233 52.15 1.91 41.23
CA ALA A 233 53.19 2.15 40.22
C ALA A 233 54.19 1.03 39.92
N ALA A 234 54.25 0.64 38.64
CA ALA A 234 55.24 1.17 37.68
C ALA A 234 55.67 0.12 36.65
N ARG A 235 55.61 0.53 35.37
CA ARG A 235 56.66 0.35 34.33
C ARG A 235 56.89 -1.08 33.80
N THR A 236 57.23 -1.38 32.54
CA THR A 236 57.49 -0.65 31.28
C THR A 236 57.78 -1.74 30.23
N ALA A 237 57.62 -1.42 28.94
CA ALA A 237 58.37 -1.99 27.79
C ALA A 237 58.05 -3.41 27.30
N THR A 238 58.22 -3.80 26.03
CA THR A 238 58.17 -3.20 24.67
C THR A 238 58.32 -4.40 23.71
N LEU A 239 57.81 -4.28 22.46
CA LEU A 239 58.31 -4.93 21.22
C LEU A 239 58.23 -6.48 21.15
N SER A 240 58.12 -7.18 20.02
CA SER A 240 57.86 -6.92 18.61
C SER A 240 58.03 -8.26 17.88
N ARG A 241 57.30 -8.46 16.76
CA ARG A 241 57.63 -9.29 15.58
C ARG A 241 57.57 -10.84 15.71
N LYS A 242 56.68 -11.45 14.90
CA LYS A 242 56.97 -12.26 13.68
C LYS A 242 57.21 -13.74 14.03
N GLN A 243 56.81 -14.77 13.28
CA GLN A 243 56.60 -14.91 11.84
C GLN A 243 55.88 -16.25 11.55
N GLU A 244 55.19 -16.29 10.41
CA GLU A 244 55.07 -17.38 9.42
C GLU A 244 54.63 -18.80 9.82
N ALA A 245 53.50 -19.21 9.22
CA ALA A 245 53.48 -20.24 8.19
C ALA A 245 52.55 -19.79 7.04
#